data_AF-R9T9L1-F1
#
_entry.id   AF-R9T9L1-F1
#
_cell.length_a   1.000
_cell.length_b   1.000
_cell.length_c   1.000
_cell.angle_alpha   90.00
_cell.angle_beta   90.00
_cell.angle_gamma   90.00
#
_symmetry.space_group_name_H-M   'P 1'
#
loop_
_entity.id
_entity.type
_entity.pdbx_description
1 polymer ?
#
loop_
_entity_poly.entity_id
_entity_poly.type
_entity_poly.pdbx_seq_one_letter_code
_entity_poly.pdbx_strand_id
1 'polypeptide(L)'
;EAPDYGHETTSEAMSYIVWMVAMHDVLVKNNVIEGSTGDIAKAWNTMEAMIPGWSKAANRTDVKYSSIWQQQRLKADSAEECDLPSQYPAKQVGGDAINPMFDTFKSAYSSDNGYYLMNWLADVDDWYGFSKGTSGEGKFTFINTFQRGEQESCFETVPAPCLEELKWGMKSSSSNEGNGIKAIFNGIGKVPEQYSFTNAPDAEDRCIHAIYFANQNGVDCGEVSGLAGKMGDQCRNDMFDKYYKAIGKDTKITSSSAGMDSKHYLMAWYTAWGGALKDYTWAWQIGCSHSHQFYQNPLAAYALLYDEGINSGMKANDADTDYKESLKRQIEMYQWLQSVDGPFAGGCTNSWRGRYEEYPSGHATFYDMAYVPHPAYADPGSNHWIG
;
A
#
# COMPACT_ATOMS: atom_id res chain seq x y z
N GLU A 1 -10.50 10.61 -11.38
CA GLU A 1 -9.13 11.17 -11.50
C GLU A 1 -8.09 10.22 -10.93
N ALA A 2 -8.33 9.70 -9.73
CA ALA A 2 -7.79 8.43 -9.24
C ALA A 2 -8.94 7.63 -8.57
N PRO A 3 -9.68 8.21 -7.60
CA PRO A 3 -11.06 7.82 -7.36
C PRO A 3 -11.94 8.13 -8.59
N ASP A 4 -13.02 7.38 -8.76
CA ASP A 4 -13.97 7.54 -9.87
C ASP A 4 -15.30 8.20 -9.42
N TYR A 5 -15.50 8.35 -8.11
CA TYR A 5 -16.67 9.03 -7.54
C TYR A 5 -16.31 9.95 -6.36
N GLY A 6 -16.95 11.12 -6.29
CA GLY A 6 -16.52 12.21 -5.40
C GLY A 6 -16.80 12.03 -3.91
N HIS A 7 -17.64 11.06 -3.51
CA HIS A 7 -17.80 10.66 -2.10
C HIS A 7 -17.07 9.33 -1.80
N GLU A 8 -16.18 8.90 -2.69
CA GLU A 8 -15.09 8.04 -2.26
C GLU A 8 -14.11 8.87 -1.43
N THR A 9 -13.27 8.18 -0.67
CA THR A 9 -12.15 8.79 0.02
C THR A 9 -10.92 7.89 -0.10
N THR A 10 -9.77 8.47 0.18
CA THR A 10 -8.49 7.82 0.00
C THR A 10 -7.64 7.88 1.27
N SER A 11 -6.67 6.98 1.38
CA SER A 11 -5.60 7.11 2.38
C SER A 11 -4.90 8.46 2.24
N GLU A 12 -4.72 8.95 1.01
CA GLU A 12 -4.21 10.29 0.71
C GLU A 12 -5.05 11.37 1.40
N ALA A 13 -6.37 11.41 1.18
CA ALA A 13 -7.24 12.40 1.81
C ALA A 13 -7.16 12.35 3.34
N MET A 14 -7.11 11.16 3.93
CA MET A 14 -6.94 11.00 5.38
C MET A 14 -5.58 11.48 5.88
N SER A 15 -4.51 11.25 5.12
CA SER A 15 -3.19 11.77 5.45
C SER A 15 -3.11 13.29 5.41
N TYR A 16 -3.84 13.94 4.48
CA TYR A 16 -4.00 15.39 4.47
C TYR A 16 -4.83 15.91 5.65
N ILE A 17 -5.85 15.18 6.12
CA ILE A 17 -6.58 15.53 7.34
C ILE A 17 -5.62 15.54 8.54
N VAL A 18 -4.78 14.51 8.68
CA VAL A 18 -3.76 14.45 9.74
C VAL A 18 -2.79 15.64 9.63
N TRP A 19 -2.31 15.93 8.42
CA TRP A 19 -1.37 17.04 8.20
C TRP A 19 -1.96 18.42 8.47
N MET A 20 -3.18 18.68 7.99
CA MET A 20 -3.90 19.93 8.26
C MET A 20 -4.10 20.15 9.75
N VAL A 21 -4.46 19.10 10.48
CA VAL A 21 -4.66 19.19 11.94
C VAL A 21 -3.34 19.32 12.69
N ALA A 22 -2.25 18.70 12.22
CA ALA A 22 -0.92 18.95 12.74
C ALA A 22 -0.52 20.43 12.60
N MET A 23 -0.78 21.03 11.43
CA MET A 23 -0.56 22.47 11.23
C MET A 23 -1.45 23.33 12.14
N HIS A 24 -2.73 22.99 12.27
CA HIS A 24 -3.65 23.67 13.18
C HIS A 24 -3.12 23.66 14.62
N ASP A 25 -2.77 22.49 15.16
CA ASP A 25 -2.32 22.35 16.55
C ASP A 25 -1.01 23.11 16.81
N VAL A 26 -0.11 23.17 15.82
CA VAL A 26 1.10 24.01 15.88
C VAL A 26 0.75 25.50 15.95
N LEU A 27 -0.20 25.97 15.12
CA LEU A 27 -0.63 27.37 15.12
C LEU A 27 -1.34 27.75 16.44
N VAL A 28 -2.20 26.87 16.97
CA VAL A 28 -2.85 27.05 18.28
C VAL A 28 -1.81 27.11 19.39
N LYS A 29 -0.89 26.14 19.44
CA LYS A 29 0.19 26.09 20.45
C LYS A 29 1.03 27.37 20.45
N ASN A 30 1.32 27.91 19.27
CA ASN A 30 2.10 29.13 19.09
C ASN A 30 1.27 30.42 19.28
N ASN A 31 0.01 30.31 19.67
CA ASN A 31 -0.93 31.43 19.83
C ASN A 31 -1.08 32.30 18.56
N VAL A 32 -0.91 31.69 17.38
CA VAL A 32 -1.13 32.37 16.08
C VAL A 32 -2.63 32.44 15.77
N ILE A 33 -3.38 31.42 16.19
CA ILE A 33 -4.83 31.34 16.08
C ILE A 33 -5.44 30.85 17.40
N GLU A 34 -6.74 31.08 17.60
CA GLU A 34 -7.53 30.44 18.65
C GLU A 34 -8.04 29.08 18.16
N GLY A 35 -8.08 28.07 19.03
CA GLY A 35 -8.57 26.73 18.68
C GLY A 35 -8.48 25.73 19.82
N SER A 36 -8.98 24.51 19.60
CA SER A 36 -8.82 23.39 20.53
C SER A 36 -7.41 22.81 20.48
N THR A 37 -7.04 22.13 21.57
CA THR A 37 -5.76 21.40 21.68
C THR A 37 -6.00 19.89 21.60
N GLY A 38 -5.04 19.15 21.04
CA GLY A 38 -5.10 17.68 20.99
C GLY A 38 -6.02 17.16 19.87
N ASP A 39 -6.22 17.95 18.82
CA ASP A 39 -7.05 17.55 17.69
C ASP A 39 -6.34 16.51 16.82
N ILE A 40 -5.01 16.43 16.86
CA ILE A 40 -4.22 15.39 16.19
C ILE A 40 -4.73 13.97 16.54
N ALA A 41 -5.04 13.69 17.81
CA ALA A 41 -5.56 12.39 18.21
C ALA A 41 -6.94 12.07 17.58
N LYS A 42 -7.76 13.10 17.36
CA LYS A 42 -9.05 12.94 16.67
C LYS A 42 -8.84 12.68 15.19
N ALA A 43 -7.97 13.47 14.54
CA ALA A 43 -7.61 13.31 13.14
C ALA A 43 -7.03 11.92 12.86
N TRP A 44 -6.18 11.42 13.75
CA TRP A 44 -5.61 10.07 13.65
C TRP A 44 -6.69 8.99 13.73
N ASN A 45 -7.62 9.08 14.68
CA ASN A 45 -8.74 8.15 14.83
C ASN A 45 -9.71 8.21 13.63
N THR A 46 -9.83 9.38 12.97
CA THR A 46 -10.54 9.51 11.68
C THR A 46 -9.78 8.80 10.56
N MET A 47 -8.46 8.97 10.47
CA MET A 47 -7.62 8.27 9.50
C MET A 47 -7.66 6.75 9.70
N GLU A 48 -7.72 6.25 10.93
CA GLU A 48 -7.89 4.83 11.25
C GLU A 48 -9.16 4.21 10.64
N ALA A 49 -10.12 5.02 10.17
CA ALA A 49 -11.23 4.53 9.35
C ALA A 49 -10.77 3.83 8.06
N MET A 50 -9.59 4.21 7.51
CA MET A 50 -8.98 3.57 6.35
C MET A 50 -8.18 2.31 6.70
N ILE A 51 -7.94 2.01 7.99
CA ILE A 51 -7.19 0.83 8.40
C ILE A 51 -8.19 -0.31 8.69
N PRO A 52 -8.19 -1.43 7.93
CA PRO A 52 -9.25 -2.45 8.03
C PRO A 52 -9.50 -2.97 9.45
N GLY A 53 -8.44 -3.22 10.21
CA GLY A 53 -8.52 -3.70 11.59
C GLY A 53 -8.98 -2.67 12.64
N TRP A 54 -8.99 -1.38 12.30
CA TRP A 54 -9.30 -0.29 13.22
C TRP A 54 -10.55 0.51 12.80
N SER A 55 -11.06 0.26 11.59
CA SER A 55 -12.19 1.01 11.04
C SER A 55 -13.50 0.76 11.80
N LYS A 56 -13.81 1.71 12.68
CA LYS A 56 -15.14 1.82 13.31
C LYS A 56 -16.21 2.26 12.29
N ALA A 57 -15.80 3.01 11.26
CA ALA A 57 -16.69 3.50 10.22
C ALA A 57 -17.30 2.35 9.41
N ALA A 58 -16.49 1.34 9.06
CA ALA A 58 -16.97 0.18 8.30
C ALA A 58 -17.95 -0.70 9.09
N ASN A 59 -17.86 -0.72 10.42
CA ASN A 59 -18.74 -1.49 11.30
C ASN A 59 -18.86 -2.99 10.92
N ARG A 60 -17.76 -3.56 10.40
CA ARG A 60 -17.61 -4.98 10.04
C ARG A 60 -16.87 -5.75 11.13
N THR A 61 -17.56 -6.01 12.25
CA THR A 61 -17.00 -6.73 13.39
C THR A 61 -16.92 -8.25 13.20
N ASP A 62 -17.44 -8.75 12.08
CA ASP A 62 -17.46 -10.17 11.70
C ASP A 62 -16.17 -10.65 11.02
N VAL A 63 -15.33 -9.72 10.55
CA VAL A 63 -14.07 -10.02 9.86
C VAL A 63 -12.92 -10.15 10.86
N LYS A 64 -12.16 -11.25 10.79
CA LYS A 64 -11.03 -11.54 11.68
C LYS A 64 -9.70 -11.12 11.05
N TYR A 65 -9.42 -9.82 11.01
CA TYR A 65 -8.18 -9.30 10.42
C TYR A 65 -6.90 -9.81 11.11
N SER A 66 -6.94 -10.04 12.43
CA SER A 66 -5.83 -10.66 13.19
C SER A 66 -5.47 -12.09 12.75
N SER A 67 -6.32 -12.77 11.96
CA SER A 67 -6.03 -14.11 11.44
C SER A 67 -4.79 -14.18 10.55
N ILE A 68 -4.38 -13.05 9.97
CA ILE A 68 -3.14 -12.97 9.18
C ILE A 68 -1.91 -13.35 10.03
N TRP A 69 -1.91 -13.01 11.32
CA TRP A 69 -0.83 -13.35 12.25
C TRP A 69 -0.84 -14.82 12.66
N GLN A 70 -1.93 -15.54 12.41
CA GLN A 70 -2.04 -16.98 12.72
C GLN A 70 -1.42 -17.85 11.63
N GLN A 71 -1.16 -17.29 10.44
CA GLN A 71 -0.56 -18.03 9.34
C GLN A 71 0.87 -18.47 9.67
N GLN A 72 1.31 -19.55 9.05
CA GLN A 72 2.71 -20.01 9.14
C GLN A 72 3.66 -19.18 8.27
N ARG A 73 3.13 -18.60 7.19
CA ARG A 73 3.82 -17.74 6.24
C ARG A 73 2.79 -16.97 5.42
N LEU A 74 3.18 -15.84 4.83
CA LEU A 74 2.39 -15.20 3.77
C LEU A 74 2.97 -15.60 2.42
N LYS A 75 2.14 -16.22 1.59
CA LYS A 75 2.52 -16.75 0.29
C LYS A 75 1.57 -16.23 -0.79
N ALA A 76 2.11 -15.56 -1.80
CA ALA A 76 1.40 -15.28 -3.05
C ALA A 76 1.84 -16.23 -4.18
N ASP A 77 1.00 -16.41 -5.18
CA ASP A 77 1.35 -17.05 -6.45
C ASP A 77 1.69 -15.99 -7.50
N SER A 78 2.80 -16.16 -8.21
CA SER A 78 3.24 -15.19 -9.22
C SER A 78 2.33 -15.19 -10.45
N ALA A 79 1.95 -13.99 -10.89
CA ALA A 79 1.23 -13.73 -12.12
C ALA A 79 1.92 -12.63 -12.92
N GLU A 80 1.80 -12.71 -14.24
CA GLU A 80 2.19 -11.63 -15.14
C GLU A 80 1.27 -10.41 -14.93
N GLU A 81 1.78 -9.18 -15.06
CA GLU A 81 0.94 -8.04 -15.43
C GLU A 81 0.79 -8.02 -16.96
N CYS A 82 -0.28 -7.46 -17.49
CA CYS A 82 -0.45 -7.27 -18.94
C CYS A 82 -0.48 -5.78 -19.28
N ASP A 83 -0.15 -5.43 -20.52
CA ASP A 83 -0.13 -4.03 -20.93
C ASP A 83 -1.56 -3.44 -21.03
N LEU A 84 -2.51 -4.23 -21.56
CA LEU A 84 -3.88 -3.79 -21.84
C LEU A 84 -4.91 -4.49 -20.94
N PRO A 85 -6.00 -3.80 -20.54
CA PRO A 85 -7.07 -4.41 -19.75
C PRO A 85 -7.73 -5.62 -20.41
N SER A 86 -7.76 -5.67 -21.75
CA SER A 86 -8.33 -6.77 -22.53
C SER A 86 -7.55 -8.08 -22.47
N GLN A 87 -6.31 -8.04 -21.94
CA GLN A 87 -5.45 -9.21 -21.77
C GLN A 87 -5.65 -9.88 -20.40
N TYR A 88 -6.50 -9.32 -19.54
CA TYR A 88 -6.85 -9.91 -18.25
C TYR A 88 -8.05 -10.88 -18.38
N PRO A 89 -8.12 -11.95 -17.57
CA PRO A 89 -7.25 -12.27 -16.43
C PRO A 89 -5.84 -12.69 -16.83
N ALA A 90 -4.84 -12.21 -16.09
CA ALA A 90 -3.45 -12.42 -16.46
C ALA A 90 -2.98 -13.86 -16.26
N LYS A 91 -1.91 -14.23 -16.97
CA LYS A 91 -1.33 -15.57 -16.90
C LYS A 91 -0.66 -15.80 -15.55
N GLN A 92 -1.13 -16.81 -14.83
CA GLN A 92 -0.46 -17.33 -13.64
C GLN A 92 0.73 -18.20 -14.07
N VAL A 93 1.94 -17.80 -13.66
CA VAL A 93 3.16 -18.58 -13.90
C VAL A 93 3.39 -19.58 -12.77
N GLY A 94 2.80 -19.32 -11.60
CA GLY A 94 2.97 -20.12 -10.40
C GLY A 94 4.34 -19.90 -9.74
N GLY A 95 4.59 -20.64 -8.67
CA GLY A 95 5.77 -20.47 -7.83
C GLY A 95 5.48 -19.65 -6.57
N ASP A 96 6.14 -20.03 -5.49
CA ASP A 96 5.95 -19.42 -4.18
C ASP A 96 6.67 -18.06 -4.10
N ALA A 97 5.90 -16.99 -3.93
CA ALA A 97 6.37 -15.69 -3.47
C ALA A 97 6.18 -15.59 -1.95
N ILE A 98 7.26 -15.60 -1.18
CA ILE A 98 7.23 -15.67 0.30
C ILE A 98 7.68 -14.35 0.90
N ASN A 99 6.83 -13.70 1.70
CA ASN A 99 7.20 -12.50 2.43
C ASN A 99 8.34 -12.80 3.43
N PRO A 100 9.54 -12.22 3.26
CA PRO A 100 10.69 -12.50 4.11
C PRO A 100 10.61 -11.82 5.48
N MET A 101 9.72 -10.83 5.65
CA MET A 101 9.55 -10.08 6.89
C MET A 101 8.37 -10.56 7.76
N PHE A 102 7.57 -11.51 7.27
CA PHE A 102 6.35 -11.92 7.99
C PHE A 102 6.62 -12.37 9.43
N ASP A 103 7.62 -13.21 9.67
CA ASP A 103 7.93 -13.68 11.04
C ASP A 103 8.43 -12.55 11.95
N THR A 104 9.11 -11.56 11.37
CA THR A 104 9.57 -10.37 12.10
C THR A 104 8.37 -9.52 12.54
N PHE A 105 7.43 -9.26 11.62
CA PHE A 105 6.20 -8.53 11.96
C PHE A 105 5.29 -9.31 12.89
N LYS A 106 5.10 -10.60 12.67
CA LYS A 106 4.31 -11.46 13.55
C LYS A 106 4.86 -11.46 14.97
N SER A 107 6.19 -11.49 15.13
CA SER A 107 6.83 -11.42 16.45
C SER A 107 6.54 -10.10 17.16
N ALA A 108 6.55 -8.99 16.43
CA ALA A 108 6.31 -7.65 16.99
C ALA A 108 4.83 -7.30 17.20
N TYR A 109 3.94 -7.83 16.34
CA TYR A 109 2.57 -7.33 16.17
C TYR A 109 1.50 -8.44 16.20
N SER A 110 1.80 -9.67 16.63
CA SER A 110 0.79 -10.76 16.69
C SER A 110 -0.46 -10.47 17.52
N SER A 111 -0.40 -9.51 18.45
CA SER A 111 -1.57 -9.04 19.22
C SER A 111 -2.45 -8.03 18.48
N ASP A 112 -1.98 -7.49 17.36
CA ASP A 112 -2.67 -6.45 16.60
C ASP A 112 -3.81 -7.03 15.76
N ASN A 113 -4.78 -6.18 15.40
CA ASN A 113 -5.92 -6.60 14.59
C ASN A 113 -5.61 -6.59 13.08
N GLY A 114 -4.55 -7.27 12.67
CA GLY A 114 -4.00 -7.25 11.31
C GLY A 114 -2.93 -6.17 11.11
N TYR A 115 -2.61 -5.88 9.85
CA TYR A 115 -1.70 -4.78 9.50
C TYR A 115 -2.31 -3.42 9.87
N TYR A 116 -1.47 -2.55 10.40
CA TYR A 116 -1.72 -1.14 10.71
C TYR A 116 -1.32 -0.27 9.52
N LEU A 117 -1.89 -0.59 8.35
CA LEU A 117 -1.72 0.10 7.07
C LEU A 117 -3.09 0.50 6.54
N MET A 118 -3.18 1.65 5.88
CA MET A 118 -4.44 2.08 5.30
C MET A 118 -4.71 1.28 4.03
N ASN A 119 -5.96 0.88 3.79
CA ASN A 119 -6.39 0.61 2.42
C ASN A 119 -6.42 1.94 1.67
N TRP A 120 -6.09 1.96 0.39
CA TRP A 120 -5.95 3.20 -0.35
C TRP A 120 -7.29 3.85 -0.73
N LEU A 121 -8.37 3.08 -0.89
CA LEU A 121 -9.68 3.58 -1.37
C LEU A 121 -10.84 3.06 -0.53
N ALA A 122 -11.83 3.91 -0.31
CA ALA A 122 -13.09 3.53 0.32
C ALA A 122 -14.27 4.34 -0.23
N ASP A 123 -15.44 3.72 -0.23
CA ASP A 123 -16.73 4.34 -0.53
C ASP A 123 -17.35 4.81 0.79
N VAL A 124 -17.42 6.12 1.03
CA VAL A 124 -17.82 6.67 2.34
C VAL A 124 -19.30 6.41 2.65
N ASP A 125 -20.14 6.48 1.62
CA ASP A 125 -21.60 6.47 1.74
C ASP A 125 -22.23 5.15 1.24
N ASP A 126 -21.41 4.14 0.96
CA ASP A 126 -21.81 2.88 0.31
C ASP A 126 -22.58 3.11 -1.00
N TRP A 127 -22.17 4.09 -1.79
CA TRP A 127 -22.75 4.41 -3.09
C TRP A 127 -22.81 3.19 -4.02
N TYR A 128 -21.77 2.35 -4.01
CA TYR A 128 -21.71 1.10 -4.77
C TYR A 128 -22.57 -0.03 -4.17
N GLY A 129 -23.02 0.11 -2.91
CA GLY A 129 -23.88 -0.86 -2.24
C GLY A 129 -23.20 -2.18 -1.87
N PHE A 130 -21.87 -2.19 -1.73
CA PHE A 130 -21.09 -3.40 -1.45
C PHE A 130 -21.30 -3.93 -0.02
N SER A 131 -21.74 -3.09 0.91
CA SER A 131 -21.99 -3.51 2.30
C SER A 131 -23.34 -4.23 2.53
N LYS A 132 -24.18 -4.33 1.50
CA LYS A 132 -25.55 -4.86 1.63
C LYS A 132 -25.62 -6.25 2.27
N GLY A 133 -26.52 -6.40 3.24
CA GLY A 133 -26.72 -7.64 4.00
C GLY A 133 -25.64 -7.90 5.05
N THR A 134 -24.97 -6.85 5.53
CA THR A 134 -23.97 -6.93 6.61
C THR A 134 -24.32 -5.93 7.72
N SER A 135 -23.65 -6.00 8.87
CA SER A 135 -23.80 -4.98 9.93
C SER A 135 -23.31 -3.58 9.52
N GLY A 136 -22.53 -3.50 8.44
CA GLY A 136 -22.04 -2.27 7.84
C GLY A 136 -22.96 -1.68 6.77
N GLU A 137 -24.18 -2.22 6.56
CA GLU A 137 -25.06 -1.79 5.46
C GLU A 137 -25.27 -0.27 5.41
N GLY A 138 -24.99 0.35 4.26
CA GLY A 138 -25.14 1.78 4.03
C GLY A 138 -24.09 2.66 4.73
N LYS A 139 -22.93 2.10 5.08
CA LYS A 139 -21.82 2.80 5.74
C LYS A 139 -20.55 2.69 4.90
N PHE A 140 -19.49 3.34 5.37
CA PHE A 140 -18.14 3.26 4.84
C PHE A 140 -17.74 1.84 4.42
N THR A 141 -17.36 1.66 3.16
CA THR A 141 -16.99 0.35 2.59
C THR A 141 -15.62 0.40 1.93
N PHE A 142 -14.75 -0.53 2.30
CA PHE A 142 -13.47 -0.70 1.61
C PHE A 142 -13.67 -1.26 0.21
N ILE A 143 -13.13 -0.55 -0.78
CA ILE A 143 -13.22 -0.89 -2.20
C ILE A 143 -11.84 -0.83 -2.87
N ASN A 144 -11.77 -1.32 -4.10
CA ASN A 144 -10.63 -1.18 -4.98
C ASN A 144 -11.11 -1.07 -6.43
N THR A 145 -10.24 -0.58 -7.32
CA THR A 145 -10.55 -0.36 -8.74
C THR A 145 -9.45 -0.94 -9.63
N PHE A 146 -8.25 -0.35 -9.62
CA PHE A 146 -7.13 -0.72 -10.48
C PHE A 146 -6.61 -2.13 -10.23
N GLN A 147 -6.68 -3.00 -11.24
CA GLN A 147 -6.26 -4.40 -11.20
C GLN A 147 -5.72 -4.93 -12.55
N ARG A 148 -5.81 -4.16 -13.64
CA ARG A 148 -5.60 -4.65 -15.02
C ARG A 148 -4.54 -3.89 -15.83
N GLY A 149 -3.44 -3.55 -15.18
CA GLY A 149 -2.19 -3.15 -15.84
C GLY A 149 -2.09 -1.66 -16.16
N GLU A 150 -1.01 -1.28 -16.82
CA GLU A 150 -0.60 0.12 -16.96
C GLU A 150 -1.54 0.97 -17.83
N GLN A 151 -2.30 0.35 -18.74
CA GLN A 151 -3.30 1.03 -19.58
C GLN A 151 -4.72 0.94 -19.00
N GLU A 152 -4.92 0.50 -17.75
CA GLU A 152 -6.24 0.64 -17.10
C GLU A 152 -6.35 2.04 -16.48
N SER A 153 -6.93 2.99 -17.22
CA SER A 153 -7.23 4.32 -16.68
C SER A 153 -8.37 4.27 -15.66
N CYS A 154 -8.59 5.36 -14.92
CA CYS A 154 -9.71 5.46 -13.97
C CYS A 154 -11.10 5.35 -14.63
N PHE A 155 -11.19 5.42 -15.96
CA PHE A 155 -12.45 5.26 -16.71
C PHE A 155 -12.72 3.81 -17.12
N GLU A 156 -11.75 2.93 -16.95
CA GLU A 156 -11.78 1.58 -17.49
C GLU A 156 -11.93 0.51 -16.41
N THR A 157 -11.83 0.89 -15.14
CA THR A 157 -11.89 0.00 -13.97
C THR A 157 -13.27 -0.64 -13.78
N VAL A 158 -13.28 -1.73 -13.00
CA VAL A 158 -14.51 -2.29 -12.44
C VAL A 158 -14.38 -2.22 -10.91
N PRO A 159 -15.06 -1.27 -10.25
CA PRO A 159 -15.03 -1.16 -8.78
C PRO A 159 -15.45 -2.46 -8.11
N ALA A 160 -14.67 -2.89 -7.12
CA ALA A 160 -14.82 -4.17 -6.45
C ALA A 160 -14.66 -4.01 -4.93
N PRO A 161 -15.41 -4.78 -4.12
CA PRO A 161 -15.22 -4.76 -2.67
C PRO A 161 -13.89 -5.39 -2.27
N CYS A 162 -13.23 -4.80 -1.27
CA CYS A 162 -12.08 -5.44 -0.63
C CYS A 162 -12.48 -6.78 0.01
N LEU A 163 -13.69 -6.83 0.58
CA LEU A 163 -14.33 -8.04 1.12
C LEU A 163 -15.18 -8.71 0.03
N GLU A 164 -14.60 -9.66 -0.70
CA GLU A 164 -15.28 -10.41 -1.75
C GLU A 164 -16.05 -11.59 -1.14
N GLU A 165 -17.34 -11.41 -0.95
CA GLU A 165 -18.29 -12.43 -0.45
C GLU A 165 -19.01 -13.17 -1.60
N LEU A 166 -18.50 -13.03 -2.85
CA LEU A 166 -19.04 -13.65 -4.07
C LEU A 166 -20.50 -13.31 -4.36
N LYS A 167 -20.87 -12.15 -3.84
CA LYS A 167 -22.21 -11.65 -3.73
C LYS A 167 -22.57 -10.99 -5.07
N TRP A 168 -21.72 -10.08 -5.55
CA TRP A 168 -21.98 -9.26 -6.75
C TRP A 168 -21.13 -9.73 -7.94
N GLY A 169 -21.35 -9.14 -9.13
CA GLY A 169 -20.62 -9.52 -10.33
C GLY A 169 -21.08 -10.84 -10.93
N MET A 170 -20.15 -11.69 -11.33
CA MET A 170 -20.45 -12.97 -11.96
C MET A 170 -21.00 -13.97 -10.93
N LYS A 171 -22.08 -14.68 -11.29
CA LYS A 171 -22.72 -15.67 -10.41
C LYS A 171 -21.72 -16.72 -9.96
N SER A 172 -21.63 -16.94 -8.65
CA SER A 172 -20.81 -18.01 -8.09
C SER A 172 -21.65 -19.25 -7.77
N SER A 173 -21.09 -20.43 -8.06
CA SER A 173 -21.64 -21.73 -7.64
C SER A 173 -20.83 -22.39 -6.50
N SER A 174 -19.70 -21.78 -6.10
CA SER A 174 -18.77 -22.28 -5.10
C SER A 174 -18.25 -21.13 -4.24
N SER A 175 -17.98 -21.37 -2.95
CA SER A 175 -17.33 -20.39 -2.07
C SER A 175 -15.81 -20.35 -2.20
N ASN A 176 -15.20 -21.42 -2.73
CA ASN A 176 -13.74 -21.59 -2.74
C ASN A 176 -13.13 -21.44 -4.14
N GLU A 177 -13.93 -21.77 -5.17
CA GLU A 177 -13.57 -21.69 -6.59
C GLU A 177 -14.69 -20.93 -7.32
N GLY A 178 -15.02 -19.77 -6.77
CA GLY A 178 -16.13 -18.96 -7.18
C GLY A 178 -15.79 -17.95 -8.27
N ASN A 179 -16.67 -16.95 -8.39
CA ASN A 179 -16.54 -15.87 -9.36
C ASN A 179 -16.55 -14.49 -8.69
N GLY A 180 -17.73 -13.96 -8.33
CA GLY A 180 -17.83 -12.62 -7.78
C GLY A 180 -17.49 -11.54 -8.81
N ILE A 181 -17.13 -10.35 -8.35
CA ILE A 181 -16.62 -9.27 -9.21
C ILE A 181 -15.19 -9.59 -9.63
N LYS A 182 -14.37 -10.11 -8.71
CA LYS A 182 -12.94 -10.35 -8.94
C LYS A 182 -12.63 -11.41 -10.01
N ALA A 183 -13.64 -12.12 -10.52
CA ALA A 183 -13.48 -13.06 -11.63
C ALA A 183 -12.95 -12.41 -12.91
N ILE A 184 -13.25 -11.12 -13.13
CA ILE A 184 -12.73 -10.38 -14.28
C ILE A 184 -11.20 -10.17 -14.19
N PHE A 185 -10.63 -10.18 -12.99
CA PHE A 185 -9.18 -10.01 -12.74
C PHE A 185 -8.46 -11.35 -12.62
N ASN A 186 -9.06 -12.29 -11.90
CA ASN A 186 -8.42 -13.53 -11.47
C ASN A 186 -8.84 -14.76 -12.30
N GLY A 187 -9.90 -14.61 -13.10
CA GLY A 187 -10.48 -15.64 -13.94
C GLY A 187 -11.71 -16.33 -13.35
N ILE A 188 -12.55 -16.85 -14.26
CA ILE A 188 -13.79 -17.57 -13.91
C ILE A 188 -13.45 -18.87 -13.18
N GLY A 189 -14.14 -19.13 -12.06
CA GLY A 189 -13.99 -20.31 -11.23
C GLY A 189 -12.73 -20.30 -10.36
N LYS A 190 -12.11 -19.14 -10.16
CA LYS A 190 -10.83 -18.99 -9.44
C LYS A 190 -10.88 -18.06 -8.24
N VAL A 191 -12.06 -17.57 -7.86
CA VAL A 191 -12.20 -16.56 -6.80
C VAL A 191 -12.82 -17.16 -5.55
N PRO A 192 -12.06 -17.39 -4.48
CA PRO A 192 -12.62 -17.71 -3.18
C PRO A 192 -13.24 -16.49 -2.51
N GLU A 193 -14.12 -16.72 -1.54
CA GLU A 193 -14.51 -15.69 -0.57
C GLU A 193 -13.26 -15.22 0.20
N GLN A 194 -12.92 -13.94 0.06
CA GLN A 194 -11.62 -13.43 0.49
C GLN A 194 -11.67 -11.95 0.85
N TYR A 195 -10.74 -11.52 1.70
CA TYR A 195 -10.40 -10.11 1.84
C TYR A 195 -9.11 -9.81 1.09
N SER A 196 -9.00 -8.59 0.54
CA SER A 196 -7.76 -8.07 -0.01
C SER A 196 -7.73 -6.55 0.10
N PHE A 197 -6.61 -6.01 0.55
CA PHE A 197 -6.37 -4.58 0.71
C PHE A 197 -5.05 -4.19 0.06
N THR A 198 -4.92 -2.91 -0.25
CA THR A 198 -3.73 -2.34 -0.92
C THR A 198 -3.47 -0.99 -0.29
N ASN A 199 -2.26 -0.76 0.22
CA ASN A 199 -1.89 0.57 0.72
C ASN A 199 -1.34 1.45 -0.39
N ALA A 200 -1.21 2.74 -0.07
CA ALA A 200 -0.54 3.72 -0.91
C ALA A 200 0.52 4.41 -0.03
N PRO A 201 1.77 3.93 -0.04
CA PRO A 201 2.77 4.28 0.98
C PRO A 201 3.11 5.76 1.06
N ASP A 202 2.87 6.53 0.00
CA ASP A 202 2.98 7.99 0.03
C ASP A 202 2.04 8.62 1.09
N ALA A 203 0.84 8.06 1.28
CA ALA A 203 -0.13 8.52 2.26
C ALA A 203 0.26 8.14 3.69
N GLU A 204 0.77 6.93 3.91
CA GLU A 204 1.33 6.55 5.21
C GLU A 204 2.52 7.45 5.57
N ASP A 205 3.46 7.67 4.65
CA ASP A 205 4.62 8.54 4.86
C ASP A 205 4.21 10.01 5.07
N ARG A 206 3.10 10.46 4.46
CA ARG A 206 2.49 11.78 4.71
C ARG A 206 1.94 11.88 6.14
N CYS A 207 1.30 10.85 6.67
CA CYS A 207 0.92 10.80 8.08
C CYS A 207 2.15 10.91 9.00
N ILE A 208 3.23 10.19 8.69
CA ILE A 208 4.46 10.18 9.49
C ILE A 208 5.13 11.55 9.47
N HIS A 209 5.23 12.20 8.29
CA HIS A 209 5.79 13.55 8.22
C HIS A 209 4.95 14.57 9.01
N ALA A 210 3.65 14.34 9.18
CA ALA A 210 2.75 15.31 9.80
C ALA A 210 2.94 15.28 11.32
N ILE A 211 3.06 14.06 11.86
CA ILE A 211 3.38 13.86 13.27
C ILE A 211 4.80 14.34 13.57
N TYR A 212 5.75 14.11 12.67
CA TYR A 212 7.09 14.66 12.81
C TYR A 212 7.08 16.20 12.85
N PHE A 213 6.37 16.84 11.92
CA PHE A 213 6.22 18.29 11.90
C PHE A 213 5.62 18.82 13.22
N ALA A 214 4.58 18.18 13.74
CA ALA A 214 3.97 18.54 15.02
C ALA A 214 4.96 18.42 16.19
N ASN A 215 5.65 17.27 16.31
CA ASN A 215 6.65 17.03 17.36
C ASN A 215 7.79 18.05 17.32
N GLN A 216 8.33 18.35 16.12
CA GLN A 216 9.41 19.34 15.96
C GLN A 216 8.99 20.77 16.33
N ASN A 217 7.69 21.08 16.25
CA ASN A 217 7.11 22.35 16.68
C ASN A 217 6.58 22.28 18.12
N GLY A 218 6.97 21.25 18.87
CA GLY A 218 6.69 21.07 20.28
C GLY A 218 5.27 20.62 20.60
N VAL A 219 4.41 20.35 19.61
CA VAL A 219 3.10 19.74 19.88
C VAL A 219 3.34 18.33 20.40
N ASP A 220 2.75 17.99 21.55
CA ASP A 220 2.85 16.66 22.12
C ASP A 220 1.82 15.74 21.44
N CYS A 221 2.29 14.89 20.53
CA CYS A 221 1.45 13.91 19.86
C CYS A 221 1.22 12.63 20.68
N GLY A 222 1.88 12.45 21.84
CA GLY A 222 1.68 11.33 22.76
C GLY A 222 1.73 9.96 22.06
N GLU A 223 0.70 9.14 22.28
CA GLU A 223 0.59 7.80 21.68
C GLU A 223 0.53 7.81 20.15
N VAL A 224 0.11 8.92 19.53
CA VAL A 224 0.04 9.04 18.06
C VAL A 224 1.42 8.96 17.44
N SER A 225 2.47 9.47 18.10
CA SER A 225 3.86 9.29 17.65
C SER A 225 4.22 7.81 17.54
N GLY A 226 3.89 7.02 18.57
CA GLY A 226 4.10 5.57 18.54
C GLY A 226 3.27 4.85 17.48
N LEU A 227 2.06 5.32 17.17
CA LEU A 227 1.23 4.79 16.09
C LEU A 227 1.80 5.13 14.70
N ALA A 228 2.34 6.33 14.51
CA ALA A 228 3.05 6.70 13.29
C ALA A 228 4.31 5.83 13.11
N GLY A 229 5.04 5.57 14.19
CA GLY A 229 6.14 4.60 14.19
C GLY A 229 5.71 3.20 13.78
N LYS A 230 4.62 2.68 14.34
CA LYS A 230 4.06 1.37 13.98
C LYS A 230 3.69 1.30 12.48
N MET A 231 3.04 2.35 11.98
CA MET A 231 2.67 2.47 10.56
C MET A 231 3.92 2.41 9.68
N GLY A 232 4.94 3.24 9.97
CA GLY A 232 6.20 3.22 9.26
C GLY A 232 6.89 1.86 9.32
N ASP A 233 6.96 1.22 10.49
CA ASP A 233 7.57 -0.11 10.61
C ASP A 233 6.96 -1.11 9.60
N GLN A 234 5.64 -1.09 9.44
CA GLN A 234 4.92 -1.97 8.52
C GLN A 234 5.01 -1.52 7.05
N CYS A 235 5.23 -0.23 6.76
CA CYS A 235 5.58 0.27 5.42
C CYS A 235 6.94 -0.25 4.92
N ARG A 236 7.76 -0.91 5.75
CA ARG A 236 8.93 -1.64 5.24
C ARG A 236 8.55 -2.78 4.27
N ASN A 237 7.30 -3.23 4.25
CA ASN A 237 6.81 -4.15 3.21
C ASN A 237 6.84 -3.53 1.80
N ASP A 238 6.70 -2.20 1.70
CA ASP A 238 6.75 -1.45 0.43
C ASP A 238 8.16 -1.36 -0.16
N MET A 239 9.18 -1.83 0.57
CA MET A 239 10.58 -1.85 0.14
C MET A 239 10.97 -3.08 -0.67
N PHE A 240 10.02 -3.96 -1.00
CA PHE A 240 10.30 -5.25 -1.65
C PHE A 240 9.68 -5.37 -3.04
N ASP A 241 10.40 -6.10 -3.90
CA ASP A 241 9.87 -6.60 -5.17
C ASP A 241 8.52 -7.31 -4.98
N LYS A 242 7.61 -7.16 -5.96
CA LYS A 242 6.24 -7.68 -5.92
C LYS A 242 6.14 -9.13 -5.46
N TYR A 243 7.00 -9.99 -6.00
CA TYR A 243 7.01 -11.41 -5.69
C TYR A 243 8.28 -11.85 -4.97
N TYR A 244 8.91 -10.92 -4.24
CA TYR A 244 10.12 -11.12 -3.46
C TYR A 244 11.25 -11.74 -4.29
N LYS A 245 11.35 -11.41 -5.58
CA LYS A 245 12.47 -11.83 -6.44
C LYS A 245 13.68 -10.93 -6.18
N ALA A 246 14.88 -11.47 -6.42
CA ALA A 246 16.10 -10.70 -6.26
C ALA A 246 16.06 -9.40 -7.09
N ILE A 247 16.63 -8.33 -6.56
CA ILE A 247 16.87 -7.13 -7.36
C ILE A 247 17.99 -7.43 -8.35
N GLY A 248 17.71 -7.39 -9.65
CA GLY A 248 18.71 -7.79 -10.65
C GLY A 248 18.19 -7.84 -12.09
N LYS A 249 19.09 -7.54 -13.04
CA LYS A 249 18.78 -7.49 -14.48
C LYS A 249 18.44 -8.85 -15.09
N ASP A 250 18.91 -9.92 -14.46
CA ASP A 250 18.70 -11.32 -14.88
C ASP A 250 17.56 -12.00 -14.11
N THR A 251 16.86 -11.27 -13.24
CA THR A 251 15.66 -11.75 -12.55
C THR A 251 14.56 -12.06 -13.55
N LYS A 252 13.92 -13.22 -13.37
CA LYS A 252 12.82 -13.70 -14.21
C LYS A 252 11.61 -14.01 -13.34
N ILE A 253 10.44 -14.06 -13.96
CA ILE A 253 9.20 -14.43 -13.26
C ILE A 253 9.28 -15.82 -12.61
N THR A 254 10.09 -16.72 -13.20
CA THR A 254 10.36 -18.08 -12.71
C THR A 254 11.47 -18.15 -11.66
N SER A 255 12.18 -17.05 -11.36
CA SER A 255 13.17 -17.03 -10.28
C SER A 255 12.50 -17.36 -8.95
N SER A 256 13.20 -17.99 -8.01
CA SER A 256 12.66 -18.24 -6.67
C SER A 256 12.53 -16.94 -5.88
N SER A 257 11.75 -16.96 -4.80
CA SER A 257 11.84 -15.91 -3.76
C SER A 257 13.28 -15.80 -3.26
N ALA A 258 13.78 -14.57 -3.10
CA ALA A 258 15.17 -14.26 -2.78
C ALA A 258 15.36 -13.76 -1.33
N GLY A 259 14.31 -13.82 -0.50
CA GLY A 259 14.42 -13.37 0.88
C GLY A 259 14.72 -11.87 0.95
N MET A 260 15.68 -11.47 1.79
CA MET A 260 16.06 -10.06 1.95
C MET A 260 16.74 -9.46 0.70
N ASP A 261 17.27 -10.27 -0.21
CA ASP A 261 17.87 -9.79 -1.47
C ASP A 261 16.83 -9.22 -2.47
N SER A 262 15.55 -9.29 -2.11
CA SER A 262 14.45 -8.68 -2.86
C SER A 262 14.09 -7.26 -2.41
N LYS A 263 14.84 -6.71 -1.43
CA LYS A 263 14.59 -5.36 -0.89
C LYS A 263 15.30 -4.30 -1.74
N HIS A 264 14.53 -3.44 -2.40
CA HIS A 264 15.03 -2.27 -3.15
C HIS A 264 15.15 -0.99 -2.30
N TYR A 265 14.59 -0.97 -1.09
CA TYR A 265 14.67 0.14 -0.11
C TYR A 265 13.97 1.45 -0.52
N LEU A 266 13.30 1.49 -1.67
CA LEU A 266 12.40 2.57 -2.08
C LEU A 266 10.97 2.33 -1.58
N MET A 267 10.15 3.37 -1.48
CA MET A 267 8.70 3.21 -1.35
C MET A 267 8.14 2.87 -2.74
N ALA A 268 7.70 1.63 -2.93
CA ALA A 268 7.06 1.20 -4.17
C ALA A 268 5.62 1.73 -4.30
N TRP A 269 4.95 1.44 -5.42
CA TRP A 269 3.58 1.91 -5.67
C TRP A 269 2.56 1.39 -4.64
N TYR A 270 2.80 0.21 -4.07
CA TYR A 270 1.95 -0.41 -3.05
C TYR A 270 2.63 -1.61 -2.37
N THR A 271 2.04 -2.02 -1.27
CA THR A 271 1.98 -3.40 -0.79
C THR A 271 0.51 -3.82 -0.81
N ALA A 272 0.25 -5.08 -1.11
CA ALA A 272 -1.09 -5.63 -1.01
C ALA A 272 -1.08 -6.92 -0.19
N TRP A 273 -2.12 -7.11 0.61
CA TRP A 273 -2.31 -8.30 1.43
C TRP A 273 -3.76 -8.78 1.38
N GLY A 274 -3.95 -10.08 1.58
CA GLY A 274 -5.28 -10.67 1.55
C GLY A 274 -5.31 -12.06 2.15
N GLY A 275 -6.49 -12.63 2.29
CA GLY A 275 -6.68 -13.93 2.92
C GLY A 275 -8.11 -14.44 2.81
N ALA A 276 -8.32 -15.68 3.25
CA ALA A 276 -9.65 -16.27 3.27
C ALA A 276 -10.56 -15.50 4.23
N LEU A 277 -11.81 -15.23 3.84
CA LEU A 277 -12.76 -14.43 4.62
C LEU A 277 -13.60 -15.26 5.62
N LYS A 278 -13.64 -16.59 5.48
CA LYS A 278 -14.49 -17.46 6.32
C LYS A 278 -13.73 -18.39 7.24
N ASP A 279 -12.92 -19.28 6.66
CA ASP A 279 -12.15 -20.28 7.41
C ASP A 279 -10.79 -19.73 7.85
N TYR A 280 -10.34 -18.63 7.25
CA TYR A 280 -9.08 -17.93 7.54
C TYR A 280 -7.85 -18.85 7.43
N THR A 281 -7.91 -19.87 6.55
CA THR A 281 -6.90 -20.93 6.44
C THR A 281 -5.68 -20.54 5.62
N TRP A 282 -5.74 -19.43 4.88
CA TRP A 282 -4.63 -18.91 4.08
C TRP A 282 -4.62 -17.39 4.07
N ALA A 283 -3.44 -16.82 3.88
CA ALA A 283 -3.23 -15.41 3.55
C ALA A 283 -1.99 -15.23 2.66
N TRP A 284 -1.95 -14.10 1.96
CA TRP A 284 -0.90 -13.72 1.03
C TRP A 284 -0.52 -12.26 1.21
N GLN A 285 0.69 -11.92 0.77
CA GLN A 285 1.13 -10.54 0.63
C GLN A 285 2.08 -10.45 -0.56
N ILE A 286 2.00 -9.36 -1.31
CA ILE A 286 2.97 -8.95 -2.34
C ILE A 286 3.53 -7.57 -1.99
N GLY A 287 4.80 -7.33 -2.30
CA GLY A 287 5.34 -5.96 -2.37
C GLY A 287 4.93 -5.29 -3.69
N CYS A 288 5.81 -4.47 -4.25
CA CYS A 288 5.64 -3.96 -5.60
C CYS A 288 7.00 -3.70 -6.27
N SER A 289 7.16 -4.13 -7.53
CA SER A 289 8.41 -3.97 -8.26
C SER A 289 8.60 -2.58 -8.87
N HIS A 290 7.58 -1.71 -8.79
CA HIS A 290 7.56 -0.40 -9.44
C HIS A 290 7.68 0.71 -8.40
N SER A 291 8.68 1.58 -8.53
CA SER A 291 8.90 2.72 -7.65
C SER A 291 8.88 4.02 -8.43
N HIS A 292 8.17 5.02 -7.91
CA HIS A 292 8.00 6.32 -8.53
C HIS A 292 8.59 7.42 -7.63
N GLN A 293 9.21 8.45 -8.21
CA GLN A 293 9.85 9.52 -7.44
C GLN A 293 8.92 10.25 -6.45
N PHE A 294 7.65 10.50 -6.80
CA PHE A 294 6.75 11.24 -5.91
C PHE A 294 6.26 10.43 -4.70
N TYR A 295 6.39 9.10 -4.74
CA TYR A 295 6.12 8.23 -3.58
C TYR A 295 7.24 8.26 -2.55
N GLN A 296 8.43 8.77 -2.91
CA GLN A 296 9.54 8.80 -1.98
C GLN A 296 9.34 9.95 -0.98
N ASN A 297 9.66 9.70 0.29
CA ASN A 297 9.56 10.68 1.36
C ASN A 297 10.78 10.59 2.30
N PRO A 298 11.92 11.20 1.91
CA PRO A 298 13.11 11.24 2.75
C PRO A 298 12.87 11.87 4.12
N LEU A 299 11.86 12.75 4.25
CA LEU A 299 11.49 13.36 5.52
C LEU A 299 10.82 12.37 6.47
N ALA A 300 9.92 11.51 5.96
CA ALA A 300 9.32 10.44 6.75
C ALA A 300 10.37 9.40 7.18
N ALA A 301 11.26 8.98 6.28
CA ALA A 301 12.37 8.10 6.60
C ALA A 301 13.30 8.71 7.67
N TYR A 302 13.59 10.02 7.57
CA TYR A 302 14.34 10.75 8.58
C TYR A 302 13.59 10.79 9.92
N ALA A 303 12.29 11.09 9.91
CA ALA A 303 11.47 11.14 11.11
C ALA A 303 11.46 9.80 11.86
N LEU A 304 11.29 8.69 11.15
CA LEU A 304 11.31 7.34 11.71
C LEU A 304 12.64 7.00 12.38
N LEU A 305 13.75 7.56 11.89
CA LEU A 305 15.08 7.35 12.46
C LEU A 305 15.39 8.23 13.67
N TYR A 306 14.87 9.46 13.69
CA TYR A 306 15.43 10.51 14.55
C TYR A 306 14.43 11.23 15.45
N ASP A 307 13.13 11.02 15.28
CA ASP A 307 12.13 11.42 16.26
C ASP A 307 11.93 10.30 17.27
N GLU A 308 12.33 10.51 18.53
CA GLU A 308 12.30 9.46 19.56
C GLU A 308 10.90 8.87 19.79
N GLY A 309 9.87 9.72 19.71
CA GLY A 309 8.47 9.30 19.88
C GLY A 309 8.03 8.39 18.74
N ILE A 310 8.32 8.77 17.51
CA ILE A 310 8.02 7.96 16.32
C ILE A 310 8.86 6.69 16.29
N ASN A 311 10.18 6.79 16.46
CA ASN A 311 11.09 5.65 16.42
C ASN A 311 10.70 4.56 17.43
N SER A 312 10.27 4.94 18.64
CA SER A 312 9.83 3.99 19.67
C SER A 312 8.62 3.13 19.29
N GLY A 313 7.86 3.55 18.27
CA GLY A 313 6.73 2.80 17.70
C GLY A 313 7.13 1.66 16.77
N MET A 314 8.36 1.68 16.24
CA MET A 314 8.91 0.62 15.40
C MET A 314 9.40 -0.53 16.29
N LYS A 315 8.64 -1.63 16.34
CA LYS A 315 8.87 -2.75 17.25
C LYS A 315 9.47 -3.98 16.57
N ALA A 316 9.36 -4.07 15.25
CA ALA A 316 9.97 -5.14 14.49
C ALA A 316 11.47 -4.89 14.33
N ASN A 317 12.26 -5.96 14.38
CA ASN A 317 13.71 -5.88 14.32
C ASN A 317 14.19 -5.21 13.02
N ASP A 318 15.39 -4.63 13.08
CA ASP A 318 16.12 -4.02 11.95
C ASP A 318 15.45 -2.80 11.30
N ALA A 319 14.41 -2.21 11.90
CA ALA A 319 13.72 -1.04 11.34
C ALA A 319 14.68 0.14 11.10
N ASP A 320 15.53 0.49 12.08
CA ASP A 320 16.54 1.54 11.93
C ASP A 320 17.54 1.25 10.81
N THR A 321 17.94 -0.01 10.65
CA THR A 321 18.89 -0.42 9.60
C THR A 321 18.25 -0.24 8.23
N ASP A 322 17.00 -0.69 8.08
CA ASP A 322 16.25 -0.55 6.83
C ASP A 322 15.98 0.91 6.48
N TYR A 323 15.58 1.73 7.44
CA TYR A 323 15.30 3.15 7.18
C TYR A 323 16.55 3.97 6.93
N LYS A 324 17.72 3.62 7.51
CA LYS A 324 19.00 4.24 7.13
C LYS A 324 19.33 4.00 5.66
N GLU A 325 19.15 2.76 5.19
CA GLU A 325 19.39 2.44 3.78
C GLU A 325 18.29 3.03 2.88
N SER A 326 17.03 3.05 3.32
CA SER A 326 15.93 3.67 2.58
C SER A 326 16.12 5.17 2.40
N LEU A 327 16.43 5.91 3.47
CA LEU A 327 16.71 7.34 3.40
C LEU A 327 17.81 7.66 2.39
N LYS A 328 18.92 6.90 2.45
CA LYS A 328 20.02 7.02 1.49
C LYS A 328 19.56 6.70 0.06
N ARG A 329 18.87 5.58 -0.14
CA ARG A 329 18.41 5.12 -1.45
C ARG A 329 17.44 6.09 -2.12
N GLN A 330 16.52 6.66 -1.35
CA GLN A 330 15.57 7.66 -1.84
C GLN A 330 16.28 8.94 -2.31
N ILE A 331 17.27 9.44 -1.55
CA ILE A 331 18.07 10.60 -1.96
C ILE A 331 18.90 10.31 -3.22
N GLU A 332 19.45 9.10 -3.33
CA GLU A 332 20.16 8.66 -4.55
C GLU A 332 19.21 8.57 -5.76
N MET A 333 17.97 8.09 -5.57
CA MET A 333 16.96 8.03 -6.63
C MET A 333 16.60 9.41 -7.16
N TYR A 334 16.37 10.40 -6.29
CA TYR A 334 16.11 11.78 -6.72
C TYR A 334 17.27 12.35 -7.55
N GLN A 335 18.51 12.17 -7.09
CA GLN A 335 19.69 12.63 -7.84
C GLN A 335 19.82 11.93 -9.20
N TRP A 336 19.51 10.63 -9.26
CA TRP A 336 19.56 9.86 -10.50
C TRP A 336 18.48 10.28 -11.50
N LEU A 337 17.28 10.63 -11.03
CA LEU A 337 16.14 11.02 -11.87
C LEU A 337 16.11 12.50 -12.25
N GLN A 338 17.02 13.32 -11.71
CA GLN A 338 17.03 14.74 -12.02
C GLN A 338 17.39 14.97 -13.50
N SER A 339 16.46 15.56 -14.25
CA SER A 339 16.69 15.94 -15.64
C SER A 339 17.67 17.11 -15.73
N VAL A 340 18.23 17.33 -16.93
CA VAL A 340 19.14 18.46 -17.20
C VAL A 340 18.49 19.83 -16.95
N ASP A 341 17.16 19.91 -17.03
CA ASP A 341 16.38 21.13 -16.82
C ASP A 341 15.93 21.32 -15.37
N GLY A 342 16.13 20.32 -14.51
CA GLY A 342 15.81 20.37 -13.08
C GLY A 342 14.68 19.44 -12.61
N PRO A 343 13.55 19.27 -13.33
CA PRO A 343 12.48 18.35 -12.93
C PRO A 343 12.95 16.90 -12.80
N PHE A 344 12.27 16.12 -11.97
CA PHE A 344 12.55 14.70 -11.78
C PHE A 344 11.75 13.83 -12.77
N ALA A 345 12.42 12.84 -13.35
CA ALA A 345 11.80 11.81 -14.18
C ALA A 345 11.03 10.77 -13.33
N GLY A 346 10.31 9.84 -13.96
CA GLY A 346 9.35 8.95 -13.29
C GLY A 346 9.94 8.06 -12.19
N GLY A 347 10.72 7.04 -12.56
CA GLY A 347 11.25 6.11 -11.58
C GLY A 347 11.92 4.87 -12.15
N CYS A 348 11.75 3.73 -11.48
CA CYS A 348 12.36 2.47 -11.87
C CYS A 348 11.48 1.25 -11.57
N THR A 349 11.81 0.12 -12.20
CA THR A 349 11.18 -1.17 -11.94
C THR A 349 12.17 -2.33 -11.89
N ASN A 350 11.95 -3.27 -10.98
CA ASN A 350 12.62 -4.58 -11.00
C ASN A 350 11.94 -5.58 -11.94
N SER A 351 10.67 -5.32 -12.32
CA SER A 351 9.87 -6.19 -13.19
C SER A 351 9.49 -5.45 -14.46
N TRP A 352 10.37 -5.52 -15.47
CA TRP A 352 10.09 -4.88 -16.76
C TRP A 352 8.76 -5.38 -17.33
N ARG A 353 7.87 -4.42 -17.64
CA ARG A 353 6.49 -4.64 -18.10
C ARG A 353 5.64 -5.49 -17.14
N GLY A 354 6.04 -5.57 -15.86
CA GLY A 354 5.40 -6.37 -14.83
C GLY A 354 5.45 -7.87 -15.07
N ARG A 355 6.41 -8.34 -15.86
CA ARG A 355 6.60 -9.76 -16.23
C ARG A 355 8.05 -10.22 -16.15
N TYR A 356 8.94 -9.40 -15.57
CA TYR A 356 10.38 -9.65 -15.45
C TYR A 356 11.01 -10.03 -16.80
N GLU A 357 10.64 -9.28 -17.84
CA GLU A 357 11.23 -9.41 -19.17
C GLU A 357 12.66 -8.86 -19.20
N GLU A 358 13.46 -9.29 -20.17
CA GLU A 358 14.81 -8.75 -20.38
C GLU A 358 14.72 -7.25 -20.70
N TYR A 359 15.58 -6.46 -20.05
CA TYR A 359 15.63 -5.02 -20.28
C TYR A 359 16.19 -4.73 -21.67
N PRO A 360 15.78 -3.62 -22.32
CA PRO A 360 16.41 -3.20 -23.57
C PRO A 360 17.94 -3.07 -23.43
N SER A 361 18.68 -3.41 -24.49
CA SER A 361 20.14 -3.33 -24.46
C SER A 361 20.62 -1.91 -24.17
N GLY A 362 21.49 -1.75 -23.18
CA GLY A 362 22.02 -0.44 -22.76
C GLY A 362 21.01 0.42 -21.99
N HIS A 363 19.87 -0.13 -21.58
CA HIS A 363 18.87 0.61 -20.80
C HIS A 363 19.43 1.08 -19.45
N ALA A 364 19.06 2.29 -19.04
CA ALA A 364 19.54 2.88 -17.81
C ALA A 364 19.01 2.12 -16.59
N THR A 365 19.87 1.94 -15.58
CA THR A 365 19.51 1.21 -14.35
C THR A 365 19.92 1.96 -13.09
N PHE A 366 19.12 1.81 -12.04
CA PHE A 366 19.38 2.26 -10.68
C PHE A 366 19.38 1.05 -9.75
N TYR A 367 20.54 0.70 -9.18
CA TYR A 367 20.70 -0.55 -8.41
C TYR A 367 20.09 -1.75 -9.15
N ASP A 368 20.46 -1.89 -10.42
CA ASP A 368 19.96 -2.92 -11.34
C ASP A 368 18.46 -2.89 -11.68
N MET A 369 17.66 -1.98 -11.13
CA MET A 369 16.27 -1.76 -11.58
C MET A 369 16.24 -0.87 -12.82
N ALA A 370 15.42 -1.21 -13.81
CA ALA A 370 15.30 -0.50 -15.08
C ALA A 370 14.59 0.86 -14.91
N TYR A 371 15.09 1.91 -15.55
CA TYR A 371 14.41 3.21 -15.63
C TYR A 371 13.04 3.12 -16.32
N VAL A 372 12.02 3.76 -15.75
CA VAL A 372 10.68 3.86 -16.34
C VAL A 372 10.23 5.32 -16.30
N PRO A 373 9.83 5.92 -17.44
CA PRO A 373 9.34 7.29 -17.47
C PRO A 373 7.96 7.43 -16.81
N HIS A 374 7.13 6.38 -16.85
CA HIS A 374 5.80 6.32 -16.26
C HIS A 374 5.64 5.01 -15.46
N PRO A 375 6.20 4.92 -14.24
CA PRO A 375 5.98 3.77 -13.37
C PRO A 375 4.49 3.52 -13.11
N ALA A 376 4.09 2.26 -13.05
CA ALA A 376 2.73 1.75 -12.78
C ALA A 376 1.65 2.08 -13.82
N TYR A 377 1.41 3.35 -14.16
CA TYR A 377 0.33 3.77 -15.06
C TYR A 377 0.82 4.57 -16.28
N ALA A 378 0.20 4.30 -17.42
CA ALA A 378 0.52 4.85 -18.72
C ALA A 378 -0.67 5.54 -19.43
N ASP A 379 -1.89 5.51 -18.84
CA ASP A 379 -3.07 6.25 -19.34
C ASP A 379 -3.80 7.09 -18.27
N PRO A 380 -3.42 8.36 -18.08
CA PRO A 380 -2.24 9.01 -18.65
C PRO A 380 -0.95 8.50 -18.00
N GLY A 381 0.19 8.79 -18.64
CA GLY A 381 1.51 8.52 -18.04
C GLY A 381 1.65 9.14 -16.65
N SER A 382 1.98 8.33 -15.65
CA SER A 382 2.01 8.73 -14.23
C SER A 382 2.87 9.97 -13.93
N ASN A 383 3.99 10.14 -14.64
CA ASN A 383 4.87 11.30 -14.51
C ASN A 383 4.59 12.45 -15.52
N HIS A 384 3.40 12.49 -16.15
CA HIS A 384 2.94 13.68 -16.89
C HIS A 384 2.28 14.72 -15.97
N TRP A 385 1.93 14.32 -14.76
CA TRP A 385 1.36 15.21 -13.76
C TRP A 385 2.46 15.99 -13.05
N ILE A 386 2.30 17.31 -12.95
CA ILE A 386 3.29 18.22 -12.33
C ILE A 386 3.22 18.20 -10.79
N GLY A 387 2.09 17.73 -10.24
CA GLY A 387 1.76 17.84 -8.81
C GLY A 387 2.61 16.99 -7.88
#